data_AF-A0A2P7AYF8-F1
#
_entry.id   AF-A0A2P7AYF8-F1
#
_cell.length_a   1.000
_cell.length_b   1.000
_cell.length_c   1.000
_cell.angle_alpha   90.00
_cell.angle_beta   90.00
_cell.angle_gamma   90.00
#
_symmetry.space_group_name_H-M   'P 1'
#
loop_
_entity.id
_entity.type
_entity.pdbx_description
1 polymer ?
#
loop_
_entity_poly.entity_id
_entity_poly.type
_entity_poly.pdbx_seq_one_letter_code
_entity_poly.pdbx_strand_id
1 'polypeptide(L)'
;MVQALLAPGFTAYRSRASALQEASFDRGGTEQRKARRDETFRPLSPGGEQNLIAGLKTANDKLVPGTTLNGAFFKEIYAIDPVAEMSRYNGPLFVAVGTKVALVGPQPQMGKLFIKYHRGAHPELMIRDMDHHFNVDKKVEDLDEMIDKTLGYLKKYLDVDEVDL
;
A
#
# COMPACT_ATOMS: atom_id res chain seq x y z
N MET A 1 15.28 -26.45 -41.82
CA MET A 1 16.19 -26.67 -40.68
C MET A 1 15.80 -25.64 -39.63
N VAL A 2 15.19 -25.92 -38.47
CA VAL A 2 15.18 -27.05 -37.53
C VAL A 2 13.75 -27.14 -36.97
N GLN A 3 12.93 -28.11 -37.36
CA GLN A 3 12.55 -29.33 -36.62
C GLN A 3 12.09 -29.10 -35.17
N ALA A 4 10.76 -29.02 -35.01
CA ALA A 4 10.05 -29.19 -33.75
C ALA A 4 10.18 -30.63 -33.26
N LEU A 5 10.52 -30.81 -31.98
CA LEU A 5 10.40 -32.08 -31.27
C LEU A 5 9.42 -31.88 -30.11
N LEU A 6 8.25 -32.52 -30.23
CA LEU A 6 7.42 -32.88 -29.10
C LEU A 6 7.83 -34.29 -28.66
N ALA A 7 8.04 -34.50 -27.37
CA ALA A 7 7.99 -35.82 -26.75
C ALA A 7 7.09 -35.78 -25.50
N PRO A 8 6.22 -36.78 -25.28
CA PRO A 8 5.26 -36.86 -24.19
C PRO A 8 5.78 -37.70 -23.01
N GLY A 9 5.33 -37.42 -21.78
CA GLY A 9 5.39 -38.41 -20.71
C GLY A 9 5.54 -37.89 -19.28
N PHE A 10 4.50 -38.17 -18.48
CA PHE A 10 4.52 -38.54 -17.07
C PHE A 10 4.81 -37.50 -15.97
N THR A 11 3.68 -36.99 -15.44
CA THR A 11 3.18 -37.21 -14.07
C THR A 11 4.10 -36.90 -12.87
N ALA A 12 3.55 -36.05 -11.98
CA ALA A 12 3.89 -35.79 -10.59
C ALA A 12 5.02 -34.79 -10.30
N TYR A 13 4.66 -33.50 -10.31
CA TYR A 13 5.20 -32.54 -9.34
C TYR A 13 4.10 -31.69 -8.71
N ARG A 14 3.06 -32.37 -8.21
CA ARG A 14 2.29 -31.88 -7.06
C ARG A 14 2.90 -32.53 -5.83
N SER A 15 3.66 -31.78 -5.05
CA SER A 15 3.97 -31.99 -3.62
C SER A 15 5.38 -31.48 -3.33
N ARG A 16 5.48 -30.20 -2.95
CA ARG A 16 6.45 -29.66 -1.96
C ARG A 16 6.34 -28.14 -1.78
N ALA A 17 5.88 -27.38 -2.79
CA ALA A 17 5.63 -25.95 -2.63
C ALA A 17 4.41 -25.63 -1.73
N SER A 18 3.37 -26.47 -1.74
CA SER A 18 2.18 -26.27 -0.90
C SER A 18 2.43 -26.52 0.60
N ALA A 19 3.40 -27.36 0.95
CA ALA A 19 3.65 -27.75 2.34
C ALA A 19 4.47 -26.70 3.12
N LEU A 20 5.26 -25.86 2.42
CA LEU A 20 6.03 -24.78 3.05
C LEU A 20 5.23 -23.47 3.17
N GLN A 21 4.18 -23.29 2.35
CA GLN A 21 3.25 -22.18 2.49
C GLN A 21 2.25 -22.39 3.65
N GLU A 22 1.84 -23.64 3.91
CA GLU A 22 0.86 -23.96 4.96
C GLU A 22 1.48 -24.17 6.35
N ALA A 23 2.78 -24.52 6.46
CA ALA A 23 3.47 -24.66 7.74
C ALA A 23 3.87 -23.31 8.40
N SER A 24 3.77 -22.20 7.67
CA SER A 24 4.04 -20.85 8.20
C SER A 24 2.78 -20.18 8.80
N PHE A 25 1.63 -20.84 8.68
CA PHE A 25 0.34 -20.38 9.20
C PHE A 25 -0.09 -21.23 10.40
N ASP A 26 0.84 -21.52 11.31
CA ASP A 26 0.51 -22.18 12.57
C ASP A 26 -0.06 -21.20 13.61
N ARG A 27 -1.06 -21.71 14.30
CA ARG A 27 -2.12 -21.02 15.05
C ARG A 27 -1.67 -20.55 16.43
N GLY A 28 -0.78 -19.56 16.49
CA GLY A 28 -0.37 -18.91 17.75
C GLY A 28 -0.76 -17.43 17.90
N GLY A 29 -1.23 -16.76 16.83
CA GLY A 29 -1.26 -15.29 16.75
C GLY A 29 -2.58 -14.60 17.12
N THR A 30 -3.68 -15.32 17.34
CA THR A 30 -5.01 -14.70 17.54
C THR A 30 -5.16 -14.04 18.91
N GLU A 31 -4.61 -14.65 19.96
CA GLU A 31 -4.64 -14.10 21.32
C GLU A 31 -3.68 -12.92 21.49
N GLN A 32 -2.48 -12.96 20.90
CA GLN A 32 -1.54 -11.83 20.93
C GLN A 32 -1.95 -10.64 20.04
N ARG A 33 -2.74 -10.87 18.97
CA ARG A 33 -3.36 -9.78 18.19
C ARG A 33 -4.54 -9.12 18.92
N LYS A 34 -5.28 -9.88 19.73
CA LYS A 34 -6.33 -9.31 20.59
C LYS A 34 -5.72 -8.48 21.72
N ALA A 35 -4.71 -8.99 22.41
CA ALA A 35 -4.07 -8.28 23.51
C ALA A 35 -3.40 -6.96 23.08
N ARG A 36 -2.88 -6.85 21.85
CA ARG A 36 -2.30 -5.60 21.32
C ARG A 36 -3.32 -4.56 20.82
N ARG A 37 -4.60 -4.92 20.69
CA ARG A 37 -5.66 -4.00 20.20
C ARG A 37 -6.22 -3.10 21.31
N ASP A 38 -6.11 -3.48 22.57
CA ASP A 38 -6.75 -2.75 23.67
C ASP A 38 -5.89 -1.60 24.23
N GLU A 39 -4.57 -1.60 24.03
CA GLU A 39 -3.69 -0.64 24.72
C GLU A 39 -3.33 0.63 23.91
N THR A 40 -3.70 0.71 22.63
CA THR A 40 -3.37 1.89 21.78
C THR A 40 -4.57 2.55 21.12
N PHE A 41 -5.80 2.11 21.40
CA PHE A 41 -7.00 2.72 20.84
C PHE A 41 -7.29 4.05 21.54
N ARG A 42 -6.91 5.16 20.89
CA ARG A 42 -7.41 6.47 21.31
C ARG A 42 -8.88 6.57 20.90
N PRO A 43 -9.81 6.87 21.84
CA PRO A 43 -11.19 7.09 21.47
C PRO A 43 -11.29 8.25 20.48
N LEU A 44 -12.22 8.14 19.53
CA LEU A 44 -12.52 9.22 18.61
C LEU A 44 -12.97 10.46 19.39
N SER A 45 -12.66 11.64 18.89
CA SER A 45 -13.29 12.84 19.42
C SER A 45 -14.80 12.77 19.22
N PRO A 46 -15.62 13.46 20.03
CA PRO A 46 -17.07 13.48 19.87
C PRO A 46 -17.52 13.89 18.45
N GLY A 47 -16.77 14.77 17.78
CA GLY A 47 -17.00 15.10 16.37
C GLY A 47 -16.59 14.00 15.40
N GLY A 48 -15.54 13.24 15.71
CA GLY A 48 -15.12 12.07 14.93
C GLY A 48 -16.14 10.93 14.95
N GLU A 49 -16.78 10.67 16.09
CA GLU A 49 -17.85 9.66 16.19
C GLU A 49 -19.08 10.03 15.35
N GLN A 50 -19.49 11.30 15.39
CA GLN A 50 -20.63 11.79 14.61
C GLN A 50 -20.36 11.73 13.10
N ASN A 51 -19.15 12.11 12.68
CA ASN A 51 -18.74 12.04 11.28
C ASN A 51 -18.65 10.59 10.77
N LEU A 52 -18.20 9.67 11.62
CA LEU A 52 -18.19 8.23 11.33
C LEU A 52 -19.61 7.69 11.11
N ILE A 53 -20.56 8.02 11.99
CA ILE A 53 -21.95 7.58 11.89
C ILE A 53 -22.61 8.15 10.62
N ALA A 54 -22.41 9.44 10.35
CA ALA A 54 -22.93 10.10 9.17
C ALA A 54 -22.35 9.53 7.86
N GLY A 55 -21.04 9.23 7.85
CA GLY A 55 -20.35 8.59 6.74
C GLY A 55 -20.86 7.17 6.48
N LEU A 56 -21.02 6.36 7.53
CA LEU A 56 -21.54 4.99 7.43
C LEU A 56 -22.96 4.94 6.88
N LYS A 57 -23.84 5.84 7.36
CA LYS A 57 -25.21 5.94 6.87
C LYS A 57 -25.23 6.32 5.39
N THR A 58 -24.53 7.40 5.03
CA THR A 58 -24.46 7.89 3.64
C THR A 58 -23.88 6.85 2.70
N ALA A 59 -22.88 6.10 3.15
CA ALA A 59 -22.21 5.12 2.31
C ALA A 59 -23.09 3.88 2.12
N ASN A 60 -23.75 3.37 3.18
CA ASN A 60 -24.71 2.27 3.06
C ASN A 60 -25.90 2.61 2.16
N ASP A 61 -26.41 3.85 2.21
CA ASP A 61 -27.53 4.30 1.36
C ASP A 61 -27.16 4.34 -0.14
N LYS A 62 -25.86 4.34 -0.48
CA LYS A 62 -25.36 4.37 -1.86
C LYS A 62 -24.91 3.01 -2.39
N LEU A 63 -24.94 1.96 -1.56
CA LEU A 63 -24.55 0.62 -1.99
C LEU A 63 -25.69 -0.10 -2.71
N VAL A 64 -25.31 -1.11 -3.50
CA VAL A 64 -26.28 -2.08 -4.04
C VAL A 64 -27.04 -2.72 -2.88
N PRO A 65 -28.37 -2.83 -2.94
CA PRO A 65 -29.17 -3.46 -1.89
C PRO A 65 -28.62 -4.85 -1.51
N GLY A 66 -28.40 -5.07 -0.22
CA GLY A 66 -27.79 -6.30 0.32
C GLY A 66 -26.27 -6.22 0.53
N THR A 67 -25.62 -5.13 0.14
CA THR A 67 -24.22 -4.86 0.51
C THR A 67 -24.22 -3.95 1.74
N THR A 68 -23.38 -4.23 2.73
CA THR A 68 -23.10 -3.33 3.86
C THR A 68 -21.62 -3.02 3.85
N LEU A 69 -21.27 -1.76 4.13
CA LEU A 69 -19.88 -1.40 4.32
C LEU A 69 -19.39 -1.88 5.68
N ASN A 70 -18.15 -2.38 5.71
CA ASN A 70 -17.53 -2.82 6.95
C ASN A 70 -17.29 -1.60 7.87
N GLY A 71 -18.09 -1.49 8.94
CA GLY A 71 -17.97 -0.41 9.92
C GLY A 71 -16.59 -0.30 10.58
N ALA A 72 -15.82 -1.40 10.64
CA ALA A 72 -14.46 -1.37 11.16
C ALA A 72 -13.51 -0.60 10.23
N PHE A 73 -13.67 -0.70 8.91
CA PHE A 73 -12.85 0.04 7.95
C PHE A 73 -12.94 1.56 8.17
N PHE A 74 -14.16 2.08 8.36
CA PHE A 74 -14.34 3.52 8.60
C PHE A 74 -13.82 3.98 9.96
N LYS A 75 -13.82 3.11 10.98
CA LYS A 75 -13.20 3.41 12.27
C LYS A 75 -11.67 3.50 12.14
N GLU A 76 -11.07 2.61 11.35
CA GLU A 76 -9.61 2.57 11.16
C GLU A 76 -9.09 3.82 10.43
N ILE A 77 -9.85 4.41 9.50
CA ILE A 77 -9.49 5.67 8.83
C ILE A 77 -9.23 6.81 9.83
N TYR A 78 -9.99 6.86 10.93
CA TYR A 78 -9.79 7.89 11.95
C TYR A 78 -8.79 7.49 13.04
N ALA A 79 -8.44 6.21 13.14
CA ALA A 79 -7.51 5.71 14.14
C ALA A 79 -6.05 5.73 13.68
N ILE A 80 -5.81 5.79 12.37
CA ILE A 80 -4.47 5.74 11.77
C ILE A 80 -4.07 7.14 11.32
N ASP A 81 -2.95 7.63 11.84
CA ASP A 81 -2.24 8.80 11.32
C ASP A 81 -1.04 8.31 10.49
N PRO A 82 -1.10 8.38 9.14
CA PRO A 82 -0.03 7.88 8.28
C PRO A 82 1.32 8.57 8.53
N VAL A 83 1.32 9.85 8.92
CA VAL A 83 2.55 10.59 9.19
C VAL A 83 3.17 10.11 10.50
N ALA A 84 2.35 9.85 11.52
CA ALA A 84 2.81 9.25 12.76
C ALA A 84 3.38 7.84 12.53
N GLU A 85 2.74 7.00 11.71
CA GLU A 85 3.27 5.68 11.37
C GLU A 85 4.58 5.76 10.59
N MET A 86 4.68 6.69 9.63
CA MET A 86 5.90 6.89 8.86
C MET A 86 7.08 7.36 9.73
N SER A 87 6.82 8.07 10.82
CA SER A 87 7.85 8.49 11.78
C SER A 87 8.48 7.32 12.56
N ARG A 88 7.79 6.18 12.64
CA ARG A 88 8.27 4.95 13.30
C ARG A 88 8.89 3.95 12.32
N TYR A 89 8.65 4.12 11.02
CA TYR A 89 9.27 3.30 10.00
C TYR A 89 10.73 3.72 9.80
N ASN A 90 11.65 2.78 9.98
CA ASN A 90 13.10 3.03 9.88
C ASN A 90 13.73 2.54 8.57
N GLY A 91 12.95 1.88 7.71
CA GLY A 91 13.44 1.37 6.43
C GLY A 91 13.52 2.42 5.33
N PRO A 92 13.96 2.04 4.12
CA PRO A 92 14.03 2.91 2.95
C PRO A 92 12.67 3.52 2.58
N LEU A 93 12.60 4.83 2.40
CA LEU A 93 11.40 5.55 1.95
C LEU A 93 11.62 6.31 0.63
N PHE A 94 10.85 5.97 -0.41
CA PHE A 94 10.68 6.78 -1.62
C PHE A 94 9.25 7.33 -1.70
N VAL A 95 9.10 8.62 -1.93
CA VAL A 95 7.80 9.31 -2.04
C VAL A 95 7.73 10.03 -3.38
N ALA A 96 6.78 9.66 -4.24
CA ALA A 96 6.50 10.35 -5.50
C ALA A 96 5.16 11.09 -5.44
N VAL A 97 5.14 12.34 -5.88
CA VAL A 97 3.97 13.23 -5.77
C VAL A 97 3.79 14.11 -7.01
N GLY A 98 2.56 14.15 -7.50
CA GLY A 98 2.10 15.12 -8.50
C GLY A 98 1.59 16.42 -7.88
N THR A 99 1.86 17.57 -8.49
CA THR A 99 1.34 18.88 -8.04
C THR A 99 -0.06 19.20 -8.54
N LYS A 100 -0.61 18.42 -9.48
CA LYS A 100 -1.97 18.58 -10.04
C LYS A 100 -2.94 17.50 -9.51
N VAL A 101 -2.63 16.88 -8.37
CA VAL A 101 -3.47 15.85 -7.76
C VAL A 101 -4.63 16.50 -7.01
N ALA A 102 -5.84 16.38 -7.57
CA ALA A 102 -7.07 16.91 -6.97
C ALA A 102 -7.78 15.93 -6.02
N LEU A 103 -7.54 14.61 -6.16
CA LEU A 103 -8.25 13.56 -5.41
C LEU A 103 -7.64 13.28 -4.03
N VAL A 104 -6.32 13.36 -3.92
CA VAL A 104 -5.57 13.05 -2.70
C VAL A 104 -4.72 14.25 -2.35
N GLY A 105 -5.31 15.20 -1.62
CA GLY A 105 -4.68 16.45 -1.21
C GLY A 105 -4.40 16.54 0.30
N PRO A 106 -3.62 17.53 0.75
CA PRO A 106 -2.95 18.55 -0.06
C PRO A 106 -1.62 18.07 -0.66
N GLN A 107 -1.43 18.23 -1.97
CA GLN A 107 -0.14 17.96 -2.62
C GLN A 107 0.50 19.25 -3.14
N PRO A 108 1.85 19.41 -3.01
CA PRO A 108 2.82 18.40 -2.58
C PRO A 108 3.10 18.38 -1.06
N GLN A 109 2.28 19.03 -0.24
CA GLN A 109 2.53 19.20 1.18
C GLN A 109 2.54 17.85 1.92
N MET A 110 1.63 16.93 1.59
CA MET A 110 1.58 15.60 2.22
C MET A 110 2.85 14.79 1.94
N GLY A 111 3.34 14.76 0.69
CA GLY A 111 4.61 14.09 0.38
C GLY A 111 5.80 14.67 1.16
N LYS A 112 5.85 15.99 1.31
CA LYS A 112 6.87 16.66 2.12
C LYS A 112 6.76 16.30 3.61
N LEU A 113 5.55 16.06 4.13
CA LEU A 113 5.37 15.65 5.53
C LEU A 113 5.93 14.26 5.79
N PHE A 114 5.73 13.30 4.88
CA PHE A 114 6.32 11.96 5.03
C PHE A 114 7.83 12.03 5.13
N ILE A 115 8.48 12.78 4.23
CA ILE A 115 9.93 12.92 4.22
C ILE A 115 10.44 13.69 5.45
N LYS A 116 9.72 14.74 5.87
CA LYS A 116 10.09 15.55 7.03
C LYS A 116 10.09 14.75 8.34
N TYR A 117 9.13 13.84 8.52
CA TYR A 117 8.97 13.09 9.77
C TYR A 117 9.58 11.70 9.75
N HIS A 118 9.94 11.18 8.58
CA HIS A 118 10.67 9.94 8.46
C HIS A 118 12.10 10.08 9.00
N ARG A 119 12.49 9.17 9.91
CA ARG A 119 13.84 9.13 10.52
C ARG A 119 14.66 7.92 10.05
N GLY A 120 14.07 7.10 9.18
CA GLY A 120 14.72 5.94 8.63
C GLY A 120 15.73 6.27 7.54
N ALA A 121 16.23 5.21 6.92
CA ALA A 121 17.29 5.32 5.94
C ALA A 121 16.77 5.85 4.59
N HIS A 122 17.64 6.58 3.89
CA HIS A 122 17.50 6.88 2.47
C HIS A 122 16.17 7.51 2.02
N PRO A 123 15.65 8.57 2.69
CA PRO A 123 14.44 9.25 2.21
C PRO A 123 14.68 9.98 0.89
N GLU A 124 13.87 9.68 -0.12
CA GLU A 124 13.91 10.36 -1.42
C GLU A 124 12.51 10.86 -1.82
N LEU A 125 12.46 12.09 -2.35
CA LEU A 125 11.22 12.78 -2.72
C LEU A 125 11.25 13.18 -4.20
N MET A 126 10.28 12.70 -4.98
CA MET A 126 10.02 13.14 -6.34
C MET A 126 8.77 14.00 -6.37
N ILE A 127 8.89 15.23 -6.86
CA ILE A 127 7.76 16.13 -7.11
C ILE A 127 7.72 16.44 -8.61
N ARG A 128 6.57 16.23 -9.26
CA ARG A 128 6.38 16.51 -10.68
C ARG A 128 5.04 17.18 -10.97
N ASP A 129 4.96 17.83 -12.12
CA ASP A 129 3.74 18.48 -12.60
C ASP A 129 2.76 17.47 -13.21
N MET A 130 2.27 16.56 -12.36
CA MET A 130 1.46 15.41 -12.72
C MET A 130 0.14 15.38 -11.95
N ASP A 131 -0.90 14.83 -12.58
CA ASP A 131 -2.19 14.56 -11.94
C ASP A 131 -2.21 13.19 -11.21
N HIS A 132 -3.39 12.78 -10.73
CA HIS A 132 -3.56 11.51 -10.01
C HIS A 132 -3.31 10.28 -10.88
N HIS A 133 -3.30 10.43 -12.21
CA HIS A 133 -3.03 9.38 -13.17
C HIS A 133 -1.62 9.51 -13.77
N PHE A 134 -0.76 10.35 -13.20
CA PHE A 134 0.61 10.56 -13.70
C PHE A 134 0.66 11.05 -15.15
N ASN A 135 -0.35 11.83 -15.57
CA ASN A 135 -0.47 12.35 -16.94
C ASN A 135 -0.48 11.27 -18.04
N VAL A 136 -0.80 10.00 -17.74
CA VAL A 136 -0.81 8.91 -18.74
C VAL A 136 -1.74 9.15 -19.92
N ASP A 137 -2.74 10.02 -19.74
CA ASP A 137 -3.67 10.47 -20.77
C ASP A 137 -3.06 11.53 -21.73
N LYS A 138 -1.94 12.16 -21.33
CA LYS A 138 -1.30 13.26 -22.05
C LYS A 138 0.08 12.90 -22.59
N LYS A 139 0.90 12.24 -21.77
CA LYS A 139 2.34 12.07 -22.00
C LYS A 139 2.88 10.84 -21.27
N VAL A 140 3.30 9.81 -22.00
CA VAL A 140 3.78 8.54 -21.42
C VAL A 140 5.13 8.69 -20.70
N GLU A 141 5.95 9.63 -21.14
CA GLU A 141 7.30 9.84 -20.61
C GLU A 141 7.29 10.28 -19.14
N ASP A 142 6.17 10.85 -18.69
CA ASP A 142 5.95 11.21 -17.29
C ASP A 142 5.82 9.94 -16.41
N LEU A 143 5.14 8.90 -16.92
CA LEU A 143 5.08 7.59 -16.28
C LEU A 143 6.42 6.87 -16.36
N ASP A 144 7.10 6.89 -17.52
CA ASP A 144 8.42 6.27 -17.69
C ASP A 144 9.44 6.83 -16.70
N GLU A 145 9.48 8.16 -16.52
CA GLU A 145 10.35 8.80 -15.53
C GLU A 145 10.07 8.28 -14.11
N MET A 146 8.79 8.13 -13.75
CA MET A 146 8.41 7.63 -12.42
C MET A 146 8.82 6.16 -12.23
N ILE A 147 8.67 5.33 -13.26
CA ILE A 147 9.09 3.93 -13.25
C ILE A 147 10.61 3.86 -13.07
N ASP A 148 11.37 4.60 -13.88
CA ASP A 148 12.83 4.62 -13.82
C ASP A 148 13.35 5.08 -12.45
N LYS A 149 12.73 6.11 -11.87
CA LYS A 149 13.09 6.59 -10.52
C LYS A 149 12.79 5.56 -9.45
N THR A 150 11.66 4.88 -9.56
CA THR A 150 11.28 3.82 -8.62
C THR A 150 12.25 2.64 -8.73
N LEU A 151 12.52 2.13 -9.94
CA LEU A 151 13.46 1.05 -10.18
C LEU A 151 14.88 1.40 -9.71
N GLY A 152 15.33 2.63 -9.98
CA GLY A 152 16.63 3.13 -9.52
C GLY A 152 16.72 3.17 -7.99
N TYR A 153 15.65 3.59 -7.31
CA TYR A 153 15.58 3.57 -5.85
C TYR A 153 15.63 2.15 -5.30
N LEU A 154 14.83 1.24 -5.85
CA LEU A 154 14.77 -0.15 -5.41
C LEU A 154 16.13 -0.85 -5.61
N LYS A 155 16.74 -0.76 -6.80
CA LYS A 155 18.08 -1.33 -7.06
C LYS A 155 19.17 -0.80 -6.13
N LYS A 156 19.01 0.42 -5.61
CA LYS A 156 20.01 1.07 -4.75
C LYS A 156 19.91 0.61 -3.29
N TYR A 157 18.71 0.28 -2.81
CA TYR A 157 18.46 0.09 -1.37
C TYR A 157 17.74 -1.21 -1.01
N LEU A 158 17.29 -1.97 -2.00
CA LEU A 158 16.84 -3.35 -1.83
C LEU A 158 17.87 -4.25 -2.49
N ASP A 159 18.20 -5.34 -1.79
CA ASP A 159 19.05 -6.42 -2.27
C ASP A 159 18.26 -7.27 -3.28
N VAL A 160 17.92 -6.66 -4.42
CA VAL A 160 17.20 -7.29 -5.53
C VAL A 160 18.21 -7.78 -6.55
N ASP A 161 18.88 -8.89 -6.24
CA ASP A 161 19.81 -9.57 -7.13
C ASP A 161 19.11 -10.37 -8.26
N GLU A 162 17.80 -10.57 -8.23
CA GLU A 162 17.04 -11.21 -9.32
C GLU A 162 15.62 -10.64 -9.41
N VAL A 163 15.38 -9.76 -10.37
CA VAL A 163 14.03 -9.54 -10.91
C VAL A 163 14.14 -9.64 -12.42
N ASP A 164 13.86 -10.83 -12.95
CA ASP A 164 13.56 -11.02 -14.37
C ASP A 164 12.20 -10.36 -14.64
N LEU A 165 12.24 -9.16 -15.24
CA LEU A 165 11.07 -8.41 -15.72
C LEU A 165 10.82 -8.70 -17.20
#